data_AF-A0AAE3KN56-F1
#
_entry.id   AF-A0AAE3KN56-F1
#
_cell.length_a   1.000
_cell.length_b   1.000
_cell.length_c   1.000
_cell.angle_alpha   90.00
_cell.angle_beta   90.00
_cell.angle_gamma   90.00
#
_symmetry.space_group_name_H-M   'P 1'
#
loop_
_entity.id
_entity.type
_entity.pdbx_description
1 polymer ?
#
loop_
_entity_poly.entity_id
_entity_poly.type
_entity_poly.pdbx_seq_one_letter_code
_entity_poly.pdbx_strand_id
1 'polypeptide(L)'
;MSLDQSLQQINLRERRLHIVRSHLEAFDVERVFPIPIFEEAILEIEGTCGVDSSCKVEGNQLWAGRFEVCNYIGVTWPECLNPTVKFLDKLENYLGIKIKRQAFEQFCATHFNSRKIINNSIGIRVDPNLKKSSVSLYFHLDHDQDPEELVRTAMTLDQRFYPEELTQILIRETILIGFELFFDGRSIIEISPGAPAIFGDLGQRGSYLTPYIEKHFSEKVNSLFRKSHLIWLSYSGASTEPVLWFFFPAASVKNISTLFSFNDLGDRIYSFVKNQDCVVDATVVVTEKELEKSRLENFCLFYTRRDSYQPYPEYKEMMARRTPHQG
;
A
#
# COMPACT_ATOMS: atom_id res chain seq x y z
N MET A 1 4.41 3.76 31.24
CA MET A 1 3.28 3.15 30.52
C MET A 1 2.35 2.55 31.57
N SER A 2 1.06 2.88 31.57
CA SER A 2 0.10 2.25 32.49
C SER A 2 -0.14 0.78 32.10
N LEU A 3 -0.67 -0.03 33.03
CA LEU A 3 -1.04 -1.42 32.75
C LEU A 3 -2.03 -1.52 31.57
N ASP A 4 -3.00 -0.61 31.53
CA ASP A 4 -4.02 -0.54 30.46
C ASP A 4 -3.41 -0.24 29.08
N GLN A 5 -2.44 0.68 29.01
CA GLN A 5 -1.72 0.98 27.76
C GLN A 5 -0.91 -0.23 27.27
N SER A 6 -0.29 -0.97 28.19
CA SER A 6 0.51 -2.15 27.86
C SER A 6 -0.38 -3.29 27.33
N LEU A 7 -1.54 -3.52 27.94
CA LEU A 7 -2.53 -4.50 27.48
C LEU A 7 -3.12 -4.12 26.13
N GLN A 8 -3.45 -2.83 25.92
CA GLN A 8 -3.91 -2.35 24.63
C GLN A 8 -2.89 -2.62 23.53
N GLN A 9 -1.60 -2.39 23.81
CA GLN A 9 -0.54 -2.58 22.84
C GLN A 9 -0.31 -4.06 22.48
N ILE A 10 -0.42 -4.97 23.45
CA ILE A 10 -0.41 -6.42 23.20
C ILE A 10 -1.57 -6.81 22.28
N ASN A 11 -2.78 -6.32 22.54
CA ASN A 11 -3.96 -6.63 21.72
C ASN A 11 -3.82 -6.14 20.27
N LEU A 12 -3.24 -4.96 20.05
CA LEU A 12 -3.01 -4.42 18.71
C LEU A 12 -2.04 -5.33 17.93
N ARG A 13 -0.94 -5.73 18.56
CA ARG A 13 0.06 -6.65 17.98
C ARG A 13 -0.54 -8.02 17.61
N GLU A 14 -1.34 -8.61 18.48
CA GLU A 14 -2.00 -9.90 18.20
C GLU A 14 -2.98 -9.81 17.03
N ARG A 15 -3.77 -8.73 16.98
CA ARG A 15 -4.72 -8.50 15.87
C ARG A 15 -4.01 -8.28 14.53
N ARG A 16 -2.88 -7.56 14.55
CA ARG A 16 -2.04 -7.36 13.36
C ARG A 16 -1.56 -8.69 12.79
N LEU A 17 -1.05 -9.59 13.64
CA LEU A 17 -0.68 -10.95 13.22
C LEU A 17 -1.87 -11.76 12.73
N HIS A 18 -3.02 -11.66 13.40
CA HIS A 18 -4.23 -12.36 12.98
C HIS A 18 -4.67 -11.92 11.57
N ILE A 19 -4.61 -10.62 11.26
CA ILE A 19 -4.89 -10.11 9.92
C ILE A 19 -3.98 -10.78 8.87
N VAL A 20 -2.66 -10.77 9.09
CA VAL A 20 -1.69 -11.39 8.17
C VAL A 20 -1.98 -12.88 8.01
N ARG A 21 -2.12 -13.62 9.11
CA ARG A 21 -2.31 -15.08 9.08
C ARG A 21 -3.63 -15.49 8.44
N SER A 22 -4.71 -14.74 8.67
CA SER A 22 -6.01 -14.99 8.03
C SER A 22 -5.93 -14.86 6.50
N HIS A 23 -5.10 -13.95 5.97
CA HIS A 23 -4.85 -13.84 4.53
C HIS A 23 -4.07 -15.06 4.01
N LEU A 24 -3.00 -15.43 4.70
CA LEU A 24 -2.16 -16.58 4.32
C LEU A 24 -2.97 -17.87 4.26
N GLU A 25 -3.82 -18.11 5.26
CA GLU A 25 -4.71 -19.27 5.32
C GLU A 25 -5.76 -19.25 4.20
N ALA A 26 -6.38 -18.10 3.92
CA ALA A 26 -7.43 -17.99 2.89
C ALA A 26 -6.93 -18.26 1.46
N PHE A 27 -5.64 -18.02 1.22
CA PHE A 27 -5.01 -18.13 -0.10
C PHE A 27 -3.88 -19.17 -0.15
N ASP A 28 -3.88 -20.11 0.80
CA ASP A 28 -3.00 -21.28 0.79
C ASP A 28 -1.50 -20.93 0.71
N VAL A 29 -1.09 -19.84 1.37
CA VAL A 29 0.29 -19.36 1.37
C VAL A 29 1.06 -19.99 2.53
N GLU A 30 2.10 -20.75 2.20
CA GLU A 30 2.97 -21.34 3.21
C GLU A 30 3.73 -20.27 4.01
N ARG A 31 3.81 -20.44 5.33
CA ARG A 31 4.53 -19.54 6.26
C ARG A 31 6.04 -19.80 6.27
N VAL A 32 6.64 -19.80 5.09
CA VAL A 32 8.09 -19.95 4.89
C VAL A 32 8.77 -18.58 4.75
N PHE A 33 10.11 -18.58 4.74
CA PHE A 33 10.90 -17.35 4.56
C PHE A 33 10.40 -16.54 3.34
N PRO A 34 10.23 -15.21 3.45
CA PRO A 34 10.61 -14.32 4.57
C PRO A 34 9.48 -14.06 5.60
N ILE A 35 8.34 -14.74 5.52
CA ILE A 35 7.12 -14.39 6.29
C ILE A 35 7.34 -14.39 7.81
N PRO A 36 8.00 -15.38 8.44
CA PRO A 36 8.20 -15.36 9.88
C PRO A 36 9.01 -14.13 10.37
N ILE A 37 10.00 -13.70 9.60
CA ILE A 37 10.83 -12.54 9.93
C ILE A 37 10.03 -11.25 9.78
N PHE A 38 9.17 -11.20 8.76
CA PHE A 38 8.23 -10.10 8.59
C PHE A 38 7.24 -10.02 9.75
N GLU A 39 6.66 -11.14 10.18
CA GLU A 39 5.79 -11.20 11.37
C GLU A 39 6.49 -10.66 12.62
N GLU A 40 7.77 -10.98 12.83
CA GLU A 40 8.56 -10.40 13.93
C GLU A 40 8.75 -8.89 13.79
N ALA A 41 9.10 -8.42 12.59
CA ALA A 41 9.36 -7.01 12.33
C ALA A 41 8.11 -6.15 12.57
N ILE A 42 6.95 -6.59 12.10
CA ILE A 42 5.71 -5.83 12.28
C ILE A 42 5.23 -5.81 13.73
N LEU A 43 5.65 -6.74 14.59
CA LEU A 43 5.35 -6.71 16.03
C LEU A 43 6.13 -5.61 16.77
N GLU A 44 7.28 -5.19 16.24
CA GLU A 44 8.08 -4.09 16.80
C GLU A 44 7.47 -2.70 16.54
N ILE A 45 6.45 -2.61 15.67
CA ILE A 45 5.77 -1.34 15.38
C ILE A 45 4.79 -1.01 16.51
N GLU A 46 5.03 0.13 17.17
CA GLU A 46 4.17 0.62 18.25
C GLU A 46 2.92 1.33 17.75
N GLY A 47 1.84 1.33 18.54
CA GLY A 47 0.58 2.00 18.17
C GLY A 47 -0.26 1.28 17.13
N THR A 48 -1.29 1.97 16.63
CA THR A 48 -2.25 1.45 15.65
C THR A 48 -1.65 1.39 14.26
N CYS A 49 -1.80 0.24 13.60
CA CYS A 49 -1.32 0.01 12.24
C CYS A 49 -2.44 -0.32 11.26
N GLY A 50 -2.19 0.02 10.00
CA GLY A 50 -2.87 -0.57 8.85
C GLY A 50 -2.06 -1.78 8.38
N VAL A 51 -2.77 -2.81 7.95
CA VAL A 51 -2.18 -3.96 7.26
C VAL A 51 -2.82 -4.04 5.89
N ASP A 52 -2.05 -3.72 4.85
CA ASP A 52 -2.47 -3.87 3.48
C ASP A 52 -2.06 -5.27 3.04
N SER A 53 -3.03 -6.13 2.81
CA SER A 53 -2.78 -7.45 2.22
C SER A 53 -3.15 -7.41 0.74
N SER A 54 -2.42 -8.14 -0.10
CA SER A 54 -2.72 -8.15 -1.52
C SER A 54 -2.57 -9.49 -2.19
N CYS A 55 -3.33 -9.66 -3.26
CA CYS A 55 -3.22 -10.78 -4.18
C CYS A 55 -2.88 -10.24 -5.55
N LYS A 56 -1.76 -10.69 -6.12
CA LYS A 56 -1.43 -10.48 -7.52
C LYS A 56 -1.95 -11.66 -8.33
N VAL A 57 -2.62 -11.39 -9.44
CA VAL A 57 -3.14 -12.38 -10.39
C VAL A 57 -2.44 -12.17 -11.73
N GLU A 58 -1.98 -13.26 -12.35
CA GLU A 58 -1.52 -13.28 -13.76
C GLU A 58 -2.10 -14.54 -14.42
N GLY A 59 -3.16 -14.36 -15.21
CA GLY A 59 -3.99 -15.45 -15.73
C GLY A 59 -4.50 -16.34 -14.59
N ASN A 60 -4.05 -17.59 -14.60
CA ASN A 60 -4.45 -18.60 -13.61
C ASN A 60 -3.47 -18.73 -12.43
N GLN A 61 -2.52 -17.81 -12.29
CA GLN A 61 -1.56 -17.80 -11.19
C GLN A 61 -1.92 -16.73 -10.14
N LEU A 62 -1.74 -17.08 -8.87
CA LEU A 62 -2.03 -16.24 -7.71
C LEU A 62 -0.79 -16.12 -6.83
N TRP A 63 -0.40 -14.88 -6.50
CA TRP A 63 0.61 -14.59 -5.47
C TRP A 63 -0.02 -13.77 -4.35
N ALA A 64 -0.24 -14.43 -3.21
CA ALA A 64 -0.90 -13.85 -2.03
C ALA A 64 0.04 -13.66 -0.83
N GLY A 65 1.33 -14.01 -0.93
CA GLY A 65 2.30 -13.71 0.12
C GLY A 65 2.75 -12.24 0.09
N ARG A 66 1.82 -11.28 0.18
CA ARG A 66 2.09 -9.87 -0.09
C ARG A 66 1.46 -8.96 0.94
N PHE A 67 2.29 -8.21 1.66
CA PHE A 67 1.85 -7.36 2.77
C PHE A 67 2.59 -6.04 2.79
N GLU A 68 1.93 -4.99 3.25
CA GLU A 68 2.52 -3.73 3.72
C GLU A 68 1.94 -3.41 5.10
N VAL A 69 2.78 -2.95 6.01
CA VAL A 69 2.36 -2.51 7.34
C VAL A 69 3.03 -1.19 7.70
N CYS A 70 2.23 -0.22 8.13
CA CYS A 70 2.70 1.05 8.66
C CYS A 70 1.76 1.55 9.77
N ASN A 71 2.25 2.55 10.52
CA ASN A 71 1.42 3.28 11.46
C ASN A 71 0.26 3.98 10.74
N TYR A 72 -0.97 3.74 11.19
CA TYR A 72 -2.15 4.30 10.53
C TYR A 72 -2.44 5.74 10.94
N ILE A 73 -1.98 6.15 12.13
CA ILE A 73 -2.33 7.43 12.74
C ILE A 73 -1.06 8.18 13.11
N GLY A 74 -1.01 9.45 12.72
CA GLY A 74 0.04 10.39 13.11
C GLY A 74 1.30 10.32 12.25
N VAL A 75 2.25 11.18 12.60
CA VAL A 75 3.59 11.22 12.00
C VAL A 75 4.52 10.41 12.90
N THR A 76 5.17 9.39 12.33
CA THR A 76 6.13 8.51 13.01
C THR A 76 7.50 8.52 12.35
N TRP A 77 7.70 9.38 11.37
CA TRP A 77 9.01 9.64 10.79
C TRP A 77 9.83 10.54 11.74
N PRO A 78 11.13 10.23 11.97
CA PRO A 78 11.92 9.14 11.40
C PRO A 78 11.96 7.85 12.23
N GLU A 79 11.27 7.77 13.37
CA GLU A 79 11.39 6.64 14.32
C GLU A 79 10.97 5.29 13.71
N CYS A 80 10.03 5.30 12.76
CA CYS A 80 9.60 4.11 12.01
C CYS A 80 10.71 3.47 11.14
N LEU A 81 11.84 4.14 10.93
CA LEU A 81 13.02 3.54 10.29
C LEU A 81 13.67 2.44 11.15
N ASN A 82 13.59 2.51 12.47
CA ASN A 82 14.25 1.55 13.35
C ASN A 82 13.83 0.09 13.11
N PRO A 83 12.52 -0.26 13.14
CA PRO A 83 12.09 -1.62 12.81
C PRO A 83 12.40 -1.98 11.35
N THR A 84 12.40 -0.99 10.45
CA THR A 84 12.72 -1.18 9.03
C THR A 84 14.17 -1.63 8.82
N VAL A 85 15.15 -0.93 9.40
CA VAL A 85 16.57 -1.27 9.29
C VAL A 85 16.86 -2.62 9.93
N LYS A 86 16.33 -2.87 11.14
CA LYS A 86 16.47 -4.18 11.79
C LYS A 86 15.93 -5.33 10.94
N PHE A 87 14.80 -5.11 10.27
CA PHE A 87 14.22 -6.11 9.37
C PHE A 87 15.13 -6.41 8.18
N LEU A 88 15.66 -5.37 7.52
CA LEU A 88 16.62 -5.53 6.42
C LEU A 88 17.90 -6.24 6.87
N ASP A 89 18.46 -5.87 8.03
CA ASP A 89 19.64 -6.52 8.60
C ASP A 89 19.38 -8.00 8.89
N LYS A 90 18.20 -8.36 9.42
CA LYS A 90 17.81 -9.77 9.62
C LYS A 90 17.75 -10.54 8.30
N LEU A 91 17.20 -9.94 7.24
CA LEU A 91 17.09 -10.60 5.92
C LEU A 91 18.46 -10.82 5.26
N GLU A 92 19.36 -9.86 5.36
CA GLU A 92 20.70 -9.94 4.75
C GLU A 92 21.58 -11.04 5.37
N ASN A 93 21.27 -11.48 6.59
CA ASN A 93 21.95 -12.59 7.24
C ASN A 93 21.56 -13.98 6.68
N TYR A 94 20.53 -14.07 5.82
CA TYR A 94 20.13 -15.34 5.21
C TYR A 94 20.97 -15.71 4.00
N LEU A 95 21.42 -16.97 3.96
CA LEU A 95 22.24 -17.48 2.87
C LEU A 95 21.52 -17.32 1.52
N GLY A 96 22.23 -16.73 0.55
CA GLY A 96 21.71 -16.55 -0.79
C GLY A 96 20.78 -15.34 -0.94
N ILE A 97 20.64 -14.49 0.07
CA ILE A 97 19.97 -13.20 -0.08
C ILE A 97 21.00 -12.11 -0.38
N LYS A 98 20.67 -11.24 -1.32
CA LYS A 98 21.44 -10.02 -1.59
C LYS A 98 20.44 -8.87 -1.71
N ILE A 99 20.51 -7.93 -0.79
CA ILE A 99 19.70 -6.71 -0.83
C ILE A 99 20.58 -5.56 -1.30
N LYS A 100 20.11 -4.77 -2.27
CA LYS A 100 20.77 -3.53 -2.70
C LYS A 100 20.01 -2.33 -2.16
N ARG A 101 20.32 -1.94 -0.92
CA ARG A 101 19.61 -0.85 -0.20
C ARG A 101 20.25 0.54 -0.29
N GLN A 102 21.32 0.72 -1.08
CA GLN A 102 22.05 2.00 -1.16
C GLN A 102 21.16 3.21 -1.50
N ALA A 103 20.24 3.07 -2.47
CA ALA A 103 19.35 4.18 -2.84
C ALA A 103 18.37 4.53 -1.72
N PHE A 104 17.83 3.52 -1.04
CA PHE A 104 17.00 3.69 0.15
C PHE A 104 17.78 4.40 1.26
N GLU A 105 18.98 3.92 1.60
CA GLU A 105 19.83 4.53 2.63
C GLU A 105 20.19 5.98 2.30
N GLN A 106 20.50 6.28 1.04
CA GLN A 106 20.80 7.64 0.59
C GLN A 106 19.58 8.56 0.71
N PHE A 107 18.38 8.08 0.36
CA PHE A 107 17.14 8.83 0.52
C PHE A 107 16.88 9.13 2.01
N CYS A 108 16.96 8.11 2.87
CA CYS A 108 16.80 8.26 4.32
C CYS A 108 17.82 9.22 4.92
N ALA A 109 19.10 9.10 4.57
CA ALA A 109 20.16 9.97 5.11
C ALA A 109 19.95 11.43 4.69
N THR A 110 19.49 11.67 3.46
CA THR A 110 19.21 13.02 2.95
C THR A 110 18.01 13.65 3.67
N HIS A 111 16.97 12.86 3.94
CA HIS A 111 15.67 13.35 4.41
C HIS A 111 15.33 12.97 5.85
N PHE A 112 16.32 12.55 6.65
CA PHE A 112 16.12 12.08 8.01
C PHE A 112 15.34 13.07 8.88
N ASN A 113 15.64 14.37 8.75
CA ASN A 113 14.99 15.45 9.50
C ASN A 113 13.79 16.09 8.77
N SER A 114 13.32 15.49 7.66
CA SER A 114 12.18 16.02 6.91
C SER A 114 10.91 15.97 7.75
N ARG A 115 10.13 17.05 7.71
CA ARG A 115 8.78 17.11 8.29
C ARG A 115 7.69 16.79 7.28
N LYS A 116 8.07 16.46 6.05
CA LYS A 116 7.16 16.21 4.93
C LYS A 116 6.91 14.72 4.69
N ILE A 117 7.55 13.86 5.47
CA ILE A 117 7.33 12.42 5.47
C ILE A 117 6.48 12.11 6.71
N ILE A 118 5.35 11.43 6.51
CA ILE A 118 4.47 11.00 7.60
C ILE A 118 5.08 9.78 8.28
N ASN A 119 5.40 8.75 7.49
CA ASN A 119 5.98 7.49 7.95
C ASN A 119 6.58 6.72 6.77
N ASN A 120 7.11 5.51 7.05
CA ASN A 120 7.35 4.50 6.03
C ASN A 120 6.63 3.17 6.38
N SER A 121 6.26 2.40 5.36
CA SER A 121 5.81 1.02 5.50
C SER A 121 6.98 0.04 5.52
N ILE A 122 6.71 -1.14 6.09
CA ILE A 122 7.50 -2.35 5.89
C ILE A 122 6.61 -3.35 5.17
N GLY A 123 7.07 -3.89 4.04
CA GLY A 123 6.33 -4.86 3.28
C GLY A 123 7.18 -5.99 2.70
N ILE A 124 6.50 -7.06 2.32
CA ILE A 124 7.10 -8.20 1.62
C ILE A 124 6.24 -8.61 0.44
N ARG A 125 6.89 -9.15 -0.58
CA ARG A 125 6.26 -9.79 -1.74
C ARG A 125 6.96 -11.12 -1.97
N VAL A 126 6.27 -12.20 -1.67
CA VAL A 126 6.82 -13.56 -1.73
C VAL A 126 6.49 -14.20 -3.06
N ASP A 127 7.52 -14.73 -3.71
CA ASP A 127 7.44 -15.52 -4.92
C ASP A 127 7.98 -16.95 -4.65
N PRO A 128 7.43 -17.99 -5.30
CA PRO A 128 7.96 -19.35 -5.18
C PRO A 128 9.46 -19.44 -5.54
N ASN A 129 9.92 -18.60 -6.47
CA ASN A 129 11.34 -18.37 -6.66
C ASN A 129 11.80 -17.27 -5.72
N LEU A 130 12.52 -17.66 -4.68
CA LEU A 130 13.05 -16.77 -3.66
C LEU A 130 13.79 -15.53 -4.21
N LYS A 131 14.47 -15.66 -5.35
CA LYS A 131 15.19 -14.54 -6.00
C LYS A 131 14.28 -13.45 -6.58
N LYS A 132 13.01 -13.79 -6.83
CA LYS A 132 11.97 -12.85 -7.27
C LYS A 132 11.20 -12.24 -6.10
N SER A 133 11.34 -12.78 -4.89
CA SER A 133 10.80 -12.15 -3.69
C SER A 133 11.49 -10.81 -3.43
N SER A 134 10.76 -9.89 -2.81
CA SER A 134 11.23 -8.54 -2.50
C SER A 134 10.72 -8.05 -1.16
N VAL A 135 11.44 -7.10 -0.59
CA VAL A 135 10.91 -6.16 0.40
C VAL A 135 10.39 -4.93 -0.33
N SER A 136 9.25 -4.41 0.08
CA SER A 136 8.74 -3.13 -0.40
C SER A 136 8.64 -2.16 0.77
N LEU A 137 9.09 -0.92 0.55
CA LEU A 137 9.13 0.16 1.53
C LEU A 137 8.50 1.39 0.90
N TYR A 138 7.36 1.84 1.43
CA TYR A 138 6.66 3.02 0.93
C TYR A 138 6.77 4.17 1.91
N PHE A 139 7.22 5.32 1.42
CA PHE A 139 7.28 6.58 2.16
C PHE A 139 6.02 7.38 1.85
N HIS A 140 5.18 7.57 2.87
CA HIS A 140 3.96 8.36 2.76
C HIS A 140 4.28 9.83 2.99
N LEU A 141 3.97 10.67 2.01
CA LEU A 141 4.26 12.10 2.07
C LEU A 141 3.09 12.88 2.64
N ASP A 142 3.39 13.96 3.35
CA ASP A 142 2.38 14.89 3.82
C ASP A 142 1.75 15.62 2.62
N HIS A 143 0.43 15.47 2.45
CA HIS A 143 -0.31 16.02 1.32
C HIS A 143 -0.43 17.56 1.39
N ASP A 144 -0.26 18.15 2.57
CA ASP A 144 -0.33 19.59 2.80
C ASP A 144 1.03 20.29 2.60
N GLN A 145 2.10 19.53 2.38
CA GLN A 145 3.46 20.04 2.17
C GLN A 145 3.88 19.93 0.71
N ASP A 146 4.76 20.81 0.24
CA ASP A 146 5.37 20.70 -1.09
C ASP A 146 6.41 19.55 -1.13
N PRO A 147 6.26 18.49 -1.96
CA PRO A 147 7.11 17.31 -1.90
C PRO A 147 8.35 17.43 -2.81
N GLU A 148 8.54 18.58 -3.48
CA GLU A 148 9.47 18.74 -4.58
C GLU A 148 10.89 18.21 -4.29
N GLU A 149 11.50 18.55 -3.15
CA GLU A 149 12.86 18.08 -2.85
C GLU A 149 12.95 16.57 -2.61
N LEU A 150 11.90 15.97 -2.05
CA LEU A 150 11.82 14.52 -1.85
C LEU A 150 11.74 13.83 -3.21
N VAL A 151 10.86 14.32 -4.09
CA VAL A 151 10.67 13.75 -5.42
C VAL A 151 11.92 13.90 -6.27
N ARG A 152 12.55 15.08 -6.30
CA ARG A 152 13.80 15.30 -7.04
C ARG A 152 14.93 14.38 -6.57
N THR A 153 15.00 14.12 -5.27
CA THR A 153 15.96 13.13 -4.73
C THR A 153 15.65 11.74 -5.25
N ALA A 154 14.39 11.29 -5.19
CA ALA A 154 13.98 9.99 -5.71
C ALA A 154 14.24 9.85 -7.22
N MET A 155 13.93 10.87 -8.03
CA MET A 155 14.23 10.90 -9.47
C MET A 155 15.73 10.79 -9.76
N THR A 156 16.56 11.48 -8.97
CA THR A 156 18.02 11.43 -9.09
C THR A 156 18.55 10.03 -8.79
N LEU A 157 18.02 9.37 -7.76
CA LEU A 157 18.37 8.00 -7.38
C LEU A 157 17.87 6.97 -8.40
N ASP A 158 16.71 7.21 -9.00
CA ASP A 158 16.05 6.36 -9.97
C ASP A 158 16.72 6.43 -11.36
N GLN A 159 17.41 7.54 -11.67
CA GLN A 159 18.22 7.75 -12.89
C GLN A 159 17.45 7.60 -14.21
N ARG A 160 16.12 7.55 -14.18
CA ARG A 160 15.28 7.51 -15.38
C ARG A 160 15.02 8.89 -15.93
N PHE A 161 14.80 8.92 -17.25
CA PHE A 161 14.31 10.09 -17.93
C PHE A 161 12.77 10.10 -17.91
N TYR A 162 12.20 11.25 -17.53
CA TYR A 162 10.77 11.50 -17.58
C TYR A 162 10.52 12.67 -18.55
N PRO A 163 9.47 12.62 -19.39
CA PRO A 163 9.05 13.77 -20.18
C PRO A 163 8.80 15.00 -19.28
N GLU A 164 8.97 16.20 -19.83
CA GLU A 164 8.88 17.45 -19.06
C GLU A 164 7.50 17.63 -18.39
N GLU A 165 6.42 17.38 -19.13
CA GLU A 165 5.05 17.45 -18.61
C GLU A 165 4.88 16.50 -17.42
N LEU A 166 5.29 15.22 -17.57
CA LEU A 166 5.22 14.24 -16.50
C LEU A 166 6.12 14.61 -15.32
N THR A 167 7.31 15.16 -15.56
CA THR A 167 8.22 15.62 -14.51
C THR A 167 7.54 16.67 -13.62
N GLN A 168 6.81 17.61 -14.21
CA GLN A 168 6.05 18.61 -13.44
C GLN A 168 4.93 17.98 -12.63
N ILE A 169 4.24 16.98 -13.18
CA ILE A 169 3.23 16.21 -12.43
C ILE A 169 3.89 15.49 -11.24
N LEU A 170 4.97 14.73 -11.45
CA LEU A 170 5.63 13.98 -10.39
C LEU A 170 6.09 14.92 -9.27
N ILE A 171 6.76 16.02 -9.60
CA ILE A 171 7.30 16.96 -8.60
C ILE A 171 6.19 17.57 -7.72
N ARG A 172 5.00 17.82 -8.27
CA ARG A 172 3.92 18.53 -7.57
C ARG A 172 2.90 17.60 -6.91
N GLU A 173 2.74 16.41 -7.46
CA GLU A 173 1.58 15.55 -7.17
C GLU A 173 1.94 14.24 -6.49
N THR A 174 3.24 13.93 -6.31
CA THR A 174 3.68 12.74 -5.58
C THR A 174 3.17 12.76 -4.14
N ILE A 175 2.55 11.64 -3.77
CA ILE A 175 2.07 11.37 -2.40
C ILE A 175 2.80 10.18 -1.78
N LEU A 176 3.50 9.38 -2.60
CA LEU A 176 4.19 8.18 -2.16
C LEU A 176 5.45 7.93 -3.00
N ILE A 177 6.53 7.56 -2.32
CA ILE A 177 7.79 7.12 -2.93
C ILE A 177 8.06 5.69 -2.45
N GLY A 178 8.22 4.75 -3.37
CA GLY A 178 8.46 3.34 -3.07
C GLY A 178 9.88 2.89 -3.37
N PHE A 179 10.39 2.00 -2.53
CA PHE A 179 11.62 1.24 -2.79
C PHE A 179 11.29 -0.25 -2.74
N GLU A 180 11.45 -0.94 -3.86
CA GLU A 180 11.34 -2.39 -3.93
C GLU A 180 12.73 -3.00 -4.02
N LEU A 181 13.08 -3.83 -3.04
CA LEU A 181 14.40 -4.43 -2.85
C LEU A 181 14.31 -5.94 -3.05
N PHE A 182 14.71 -6.43 -4.22
CA PHE A 182 14.67 -7.85 -4.56
C PHE A 182 15.81 -8.62 -3.91
N PHE A 183 15.56 -9.89 -3.60
CA PHE A 183 16.53 -10.78 -2.93
C PHE A 183 17.71 -11.22 -3.81
N ASP A 184 17.69 -10.87 -5.10
CA ASP A 184 18.79 -11.07 -6.05
C ASP A 184 19.71 -9.84 -6.21
N GLY A 185 19.45 -8.76 -5.48
CA GLY A 185 20.23 -7.54 -5.51
C GLY A 185 19.74 -6.50 -6.52
N ARG A 186 18.61 -6.74 -7.19
CA ARG A 186 17.89 -5.67 -7.92
C ARG A 186 17.18 -4.75 -6.93
N SER A 187 17.02 -3.49 -7.32
CA SER A 187 16.28 -2.48 -6.57
C SER A 187 15.52 -1.60 -7.56
N ILE A 188 14.28 -1.25 -7.23
CA ILE A 188 13.42 -0.39 -8.05
C ILE A 188 12.91 0.76 -7.19
N ILE A 189 12.88 1.96 -7.77
CA ILE A 189 12.24 3.12 -7.17
C ILE A 189 10.92 3.37 -7.90
N GLU A 190 9.88 3.62 -7.11
CA GLU A 190 8.53 3.96 -7.55
C GLU A 190 8.23 5.40 -7.13
N ILE A 191 7.72 6.21 -8.06
CA ILE A 191 7.27 7.58 -7.76
C ILE A 191 5.80 7.66 -8.14
N SER A 192 4.96 7.97 -7.16
CA SER A 192 3.51 7.78 -7.28
C SER A 192 2.74 9.07 -6.98
N PRO A 193 2.37 9.84 -8.01
CA PRO A 193 1.42 10.93 -7.88
C PRO A 193 -0.01 10.42 -7.66
N GLY A 194 -0.79 11.20 -6.91
CA GLY A 194 -2.18 10.89 -6.59
C GLY A 194 -3.14 12.04 -6.83
N ALA A 195 -4.38 11.71 -7.18
CA ALA A 195 -5.47 12.66 -7.36
C ALA A 195 -6.76 12.13 -6.74
N PRO A 196 -7.45 12.91 -5.90
CA PRO A 196 -8.75 12.51 -5.40
C PRO A 196 -9.81 12.70 -6.49
N ALA A 197 -10.84 11.85 -6.50
CA ALA A 197 -11.99 12.03 -7.38
C ALA A 197 -12.84 13.24 -6.96
N ILE A 198 -12.81 13.59 -5.67
CA ILE A 198 -13.44 14.78 -5.10
C ILE A 198 -12.34 15.80 -4.78
N PHE A 199 -12.41 16.97 -5.42
CA PHE A 199 -11.43 18.03 -5.22
C PHE A 199 -11.31 18.43 -3.75
N GLY A 200 -10.07 18.48 -3.23
CA GLY A 200 -9.76 18.87 -1.85
C GLY A 200 -9.52 17.71 -0.87
N ASP A 201 -9.91 16.47 -1.20
CA ASP A 201 -9.70 15.32 -0.30
C ASP A 201 -8.22 14.96 -0.07
N LEU A 202 -7.32 15.45 -0.93
CA LEU A 202 -5.87 15.39 -0.75
C LEU A 202 -5.23 16.80 -0.69
N GLY A 203 -5.93 17.76 -0.09
CA GLY A 203 -5.45 19.13 -0.01
C GLY A 203 -5.31 19.75 -1.41
N GLN A 204 -4.11 20.21 -1.76
CA GLN A 204 -3.83 20.79 -3.08
C GLN A 204 -3.48 19.74 -4.15
N ARG A 205 -3.29 18.47 -3.75
CA ARG A 205 -2.92 17.39 -4.66
C ARG A 205 -4.05 17.04 -5.61
N GLY A 206 -3.68 16.65 -6.82
CA GLY A 206 -4.55 16.25 -7.92
C GLY A 206 -4.92 17.37 -8.88
N SER A 207 -4.55 18.62 -8.60
CA SER A 207 -4.89 19.79 -9.44
C SER A 207 -4.22 19.77 -10.82
N TYR A 208 -3.01 19.24 -10.90
CA TYR A 208 -2.27 19.02 -12.15
C TYR A 208 -2.43 17.58 -12.66
N LEU A 209 -2.57 16.60 -11.75
CA LEU A 209 -2.69 15.19 -12.16
C LEU A 209 -4.04 14.89 -12.82
N THR A 210 -5.15 15.46 -12.35
CA THR A 210 -6.48 15.24 -12.94
C THR A 210 -6.53 15.62 -14.43
N PRO A 211 -6.17 16.85 -14.85
CA PRO A 211 -6.17 17.21 -16.27
C PRO A 211 -5.15 16.40 -17.09
N TYR A 212 -4.04 15.96 -16.47
CA TYR A 212 -3.11 15.05 -17.13
C TYR A 212 -3.76 13.70 -17.42
N ILE A 213 -4.53 13.14 -16.47
CA ILE A 213 -5.28 11.88 -16.66
C ILE A 213 -6.33 12.03 -17.77
N GLU A 214 -7.08 13.13 -17.76
CA GLU A 214 -8.11 13.40 -18.78
C GLU A 214 -7.54 13.53 -20.19
N LYS A 215 -6.31 14.03 -20.32
CA LYS A 215 -5.64 14.24 -21.60
C LYS A 215 -4.96 12.99 -22.14
N HIS A 216 -4.34 12.18 -21.27
CA HIS A 216 -3.40 11.13 -21.69
C HIS A 216 -3.88 9.70 -21.50
N PHE A 217 -4.97 9.48 -20.75
CA PHE A 217 -5.53 8.14 -20.54
C PHE A 217 -6.89 7.99 -21.22
N SER A 218 -7.27 6.75 -21.47
CA SER A 218 -8.54 6.35 -22.06
C SER A 218 -9.75 6.86 -21.29
N GLU A 219 -10.89 6.90 -21.99
CA GLU A 219 -12.18 7.18 -21.39
C GLU A 219 -12.53 6.18 -20.28
N LYS A 220 -12.09 4.92 -20.41
CA LYS A 220 -12.32 3.88 -19.40
C LYS A 220 -11.61 4.21 -18.10
N VAL A 221 -10.33 4.60 -18.15
CA VAL A 221 -9.57 5.05 -16.97
C VAL A 221 -10.26 6.26 -16.32
N ASN A 222 -10.63 7.27 -17.12
CA ASN A 222 -11.30 8.47 -16.63
C ASN A 222 -12.67 8.16 -15.97
N SER A 223 -13.45 7.25 -16.55
CA SER A 223 -14.74 6.81 -16.00
C SER A 223 -14.57 6.07 -14.67
N LEU A 224 -13.57 5.19 -14.57
CA LEU A 224 -13.25 4.47 -13.34
C LEU A 224 -12.72 5.41 -12.26
N PHE A 225 -11.85 6.36 -12.62
CA PHE A 225 -11.33 7.35 -11.68
C PHE A 225 -12.46 8.11 -10.99
N ARG A 226 -13.45 8.60 -11.74
CA ARG A 226 -14.63 9.30 -11.19
C ARG A 226 -15.52 8.45 -10.27
N LYS A 227 -15.41 7.12 -10.34
CA LYS A 227 -16.15 6.17 -9.50
C LYS A 227 -15.32 5.63 -8.33
N SER A 228 -14.00 5.81 -8.37
CA SER A 228 -13.09 5.61 -7.24
C SER A 228 -13.12 6.85 -6.33
N HIS A 229 -12.57 6.77 -5.12
CA HIS A 229 -12.37 7.97 -4.31
C HIS A 229 -11.03 8.65 -4.59
N LEU A 230 -10.07 7.89 -5.10
CA LEU A 230 -8.68 8.31 -5.28
C LEU A 230 -8.03 7.41 -6.33
N ILE A 231 -7.21 8.01 -7.19
CA ILE A 231 -6.33 7.30 -8.12
C ILE A 231 -4.87 7.63 -7.85
N TRP A 232 -4.00 6.62 -7.81
CA TRP A 232 -2.54 6.81 -7.88
C TRP A 232 -2.00 6.24 -9.19
N LEU A 233 -0.97 6.88 -9.73
CA LEU A 233 -0.23 6.38 -10.88
C LEU A 233 1.19 6.02 -10.44
N SER A 234 1.58 4.75 -10.54
CA SER A 234 2.92 4.31 -10.15
C SER A 234 3.86 4.27 -11.33
N TYR A 235 4.90 5.10 -11.31
CA TYR A 235 5.96 5.10 -12.31
C TYR A 235 7.22 4.44 -11.75
N SER A 236 7.62 3.30 -12.30
CA SER A 236 8.79 2.53 -11.86
C SER A 236 9.62 2.03 -13.04
N GLY A 237 10.90 1.71 -12.80
CA GLY A 237 11.78 1.14 -13.84
C GLY A 237 11.40 -0.27 -14.28
N ALA A 238 10.36 -0.86 -13.67
CA ALA A 238 9.85 -2.18 -14.01
C ALA A 238 8.97 -2.19 -15.27
N SER A 239 8.39 -1.05 -15.66
CA SER A 239 7.39 -0.95 -16.72
C SER A 239 7.54 0.33 -17.53
N THR A 240 7.19 0.27 -18.82
CA THR A 240 7.13 1.44 -19.70
C THR A 240 5.82 2.22 -19.55
N GLU A 241 4.77 1.58 -19.04
CA GLU A 241 3.47 2.21 -18.73
C GLU A 241 3.27 2.32 -17.21
N PRO A 242 2.63 3.38 -16.70
CA PRO A 242 2.30 3.47 -15.28
C PRO A 242 1.28 2.41 -14.89
N VAL A 243 1.39 1.96 -13.65
CA VAL A 243 0.36 1.11 -13.03
C VAL A 243 -0.67 2.01 -12.36
N LEU A 244 -1.95 1.74 -12.59
CA LEU A 244 -3.08 2.52 -12.08
C LEU A 244 -3.61 1.88 -10.80
N TRP A 245 -3.78 2.67 -9.75
CA TRP A 245 -4.33 2.23 -8.46
C TRP A 245 -5.66 2.93 -8.23
N PHE A 246 -6.78 2.20 -8.32
CA PHE A 246 -8.11 2.74 -8.06
C PHE A 246 -8.54 2.38 -6.65
N PHE A 247 -8.63 3.37 -5.77
CA PHE A 247 -8.95 3.16 -4.37
C PHE A 247 -10.46 3.27 -4.13
N PHE A 248 -11.00 2.39 -3.30
CA PHE A 248 -12.41 2.34 -2.91
C PHE A 248 -12.53 2.33 -1.39
N PRO A 249 -13.29 3.26 -0.78
CA PRO A 249 -13.47 3.27 0.67
C PRO A 249 -14.33 2.08 1.10
N ALA A 250 -14.31 1.74 2.39
CA ALA A 250 -15.07 0.62 2.98
C ALA A 250 -16.53 0.53 2.48
N ALA A 251 -17.23 1.66 2.38
CA ALA A 251 -18.63 1.73 1.94
C ALA A 251 -18.84 1.25 0.50
N SER A 252 -17.81 1.33 -0.35
CA SER A 252 -17.87 1.01 -1.78
C SER A 252 -17.21 -0.33 -2.14
N VAL A 253 -16.52 -1.01 -1.20
CA VAL A 253 -15.86 -2.30 -1.47
C VAL A 253 -16.84 -3.33 -2.04
N LYS A 254 -18.09 -3.35 -1.55
CA LYS A 254 -19.15 -4.26 -2.02
C LYS A 254 -19.62 -3.99 -3.47
N ASN A 255 -19.19 -2.88 -4.08
CA ASN A 255 -19.59 -2.49 -5.42
C ASN A 255 -18.44 -2.59 -6.45
N ILE A 256 -17.22 -2.97 -6.05
CA ILE A 256 -16.07 -3.06 -6.96
C ILE A 256 -16.36 -4.00 -8.15
N SER A 257 -17.04 -5.12 -7.92
CA SER A 257 -17.43 -6.07 -8.98
C SER A 257 -18.39 -5.49 -10.03
N THR A 258 -19.05 -4.36 -9.76
CA THR A 258 -19.87 -3.65 -10.75
C THR A 258 -19.03 -2.78 -11.70
N LEU A 259 -17.77 -2.52 -11.33
CA LEU A 259 -16.83 -1.66 -12.06
C LEU A 259 -15.78 -2.48 -12.82
N PHE A 260 -15.41 -3.63 -12.28
CA PHE A 260 -14.41 -4.52 -12.87
C PHE A 260 -14.99 -5.93 -13.04
N SER A 261 -14.78 -6.50 -14.22
CA SER A 261 -15.01 -7.92 -14.46
C SER A 261 -13.70 -8.66 -14.17
N PHE A 262 -13.67 -9.46 -13.11
CA PHE A 262 -12.50 -10.26 -12.75
C PHE A 262 -12.55 -11.65 -13.40
N ASN A 263 -11.41 -12.32 -13.49
CA ASN A 263 -11.36 -13.76 -13.72
C ASN A 263 -11.68 -14.54 -12.43
N ASP A 264 -11.73 -15.87 -12.52
CA ASP A 264 -12.15 -16.76 -11.44
C ASP A 264 -11.32 -16.58 -10.16
N LEU A 265 -10.01 -16.31 -10.30
CA LEU A 265 -9.15 -16.00 -9.15
C LEU A 265 -9.52 -14.66 -8.52
N GLY A 266 -9.76 -13.63 -9.34
CA GLY A 266 -10.24 -12.35 -8.83
C GLY A 266 -11.58 -12.43 -8.13
N ASP A 267 -12.52 -13.23 -8.64
CA ASP A 267 -13.80 -13.47 -7.98
C ASP A 267 -13.65 -14.18 -6.64
N ARG A 268 -12.71 -15.14 -6.53
CA ARG A 268 -12.33 -15.77 -5.25
C ARG A 268 -11.80 -14.73 -4.27
N ILE A 269 -10.83 -13.91 -4.68
CA ILE A 269 -10.23 -12.89 -3.80
C ILE A 269 -11.28 -11.86 -3.39
N TYR A 270 -12.06 -11.34 -4.34
CA TYR A 270 -13.10 -10.36 -4.07
C TYR A 270 -14.16 -10.90 -3.10
N SER A 271 -14.56 -12.16 -3.28
CA SER A 271 -15.50 -12.83 -2.37
C SER A 271 -14.96 -12.99 -0.96
N PHE A 272 -13.65 -13.20 -0.80
CA PHE A 272 -13.02 -13.16 0.52
C PHE A 272 -13.05 -11.74 1.11
N VAL A 273 -12.57 -10.74 0.37
CA VAL A 273 -12.41 -9.34 0.83
C VAL A 273 -13.74 -8.73 1.27
N LYS A 274 -14.80 -8.86 0.47
CA LYS A 274 -16.12 -8.26 0.78
C LYS A 274 -16.78 -8.80 2.05
N ASN A 275 -16.32 -9.97 2.52
CA ASN A 275 -16.81 -10.66 3.70
C ASN A 275 -15.88 -10.53 4.91
N GLN A 276 -14.75 -9.83 4.79
CA GLN A 276 -13.87 -9.57 5.92
C GLN A 276 -14.38 -8.38 6.73
N ASP A 277 -14.36 -8.54 8.06
CA ASP A 277 -14.53 -7.42 8.97
C ASP A 277 -13.31 -6.50 8.96
N CYS A 278 -13.53 -5.26 9.38
CA CYS A 278 -12.47 -4.26 9.58
C CYS A 278 -11.77 -3.78 8.30
N VAL A 279 -12.29 -4.09 7.10
CA VAL A 279 -11.77 -3.54 5.84
C VAL A 279 -12.11 -2.06 5.77
N VAL A 280 -11.09 -1.21 5.66
CA VAL A 280 -11.26 0.26 5.62
C VAL A 280 -11.22 0.82 4.20
N ASP A 281 -10.52 0.13 3.31
CA ASP A 281 -10.52 0.38 1.88
C ASP A 281 -10.06 -0.88 1.12
N ALA A 282 -10.27 -0.86 -0.20
CA ALA A 282 -9.71 -1.83 -1.13
C ALA A 282 -9.28 -1.12 -2.41
N THR A 283 -8.25 -1.66 -3.07
CA THR A 283 -7.64 -1.02 -4.23
C THR A 283 -7.44 -2.03 -5.35
N VAL A 284 -7.91 -1.66 -6.55
CA VAL A 284 -7.65 -2.43 -7.77
C VAL A 284 -6.46 -1.80 -8.47
N VAL A 285 -5.41 -2.59 -8.67
CA VAL A 285 -4.14 -2.17 -9.25
C VAL A 285 -3.93 -2.87 -10.57
N VAL A 286 -3.84 -2.10 -11.65
CA VAL A 286 -3.96 -2.65 -13.01
C VAL A 286 -3.30 -1.71 -14.02
N THR A 287 -2.85 -2.22 -15.17
CA THR A 287 -2.40 -1.34 -16.26
C THR A 287 -3.56 -0.95 -17.16
N GLU A 288 -3.42 0.17 -17.87
CA GLU A 288 -4.44 0.59 -18.82
C GLU A 288 -4.71 -0.47 -19.89
N LYS A 289 -3.67 -1.10 -20.42
CA LYS A 289 -3.81 -2.18 -21.41
C LYS A 289 -4.66 -3.34 -20.91
N GLU A 290 -4.55 -3.68 -19.63
CA GLU A 290 -5.37 -4.74 -19.05
C GLU A 290 -6.83 -4.32 -18.91
N LEU A 291 -7.09 -3.03 -18.61
CA LEU A 291 -8.45 -2.50 -18.55
C LEU A 291 -9.18 -2.62 -19.89
N GLU A 292 -8.51 -2.56 -21.03
CA GLU A 292 -9.15 -2.69 -22.35
C GLU A 292 -9.72 -4.08 -22.64
N LYS A 293 -9.36 -5.09 -21.83
CA LYS A 293 -9.93 -6.43 -21.95
C LYS A 293 -11.37 -6.46 -21.43
N SER A 294 -12.13 -7.45 -21.91
CA SER A 294 -13.47 -7.75 -21.38
C SER A 294 -13.45 -8.21 -19.93
N ARG A 295 -12.31 -8.77 -19.47
CA ARG A 295 -12.09 -9.32 -18.15
C ARG A 295 -10.63 -9.14 -17.74
N LEU A 296 -10.40 -8.84 -16.46
CA LEU A 296 -9.06 -8.70 -15.91
C LEU A 296 -8.44 -10.07 -15.67
N GLU A 297 -7.28 -10.27 -16.25
CA GLU A 297 -6.42 -11.44 -16.11
C GLU A 297 -5.10 -11.09 -15.41
N ASN A 298 -4.63 -9.83 -15.46
CA ASN A 298 -3.38 -9.38 -14.82
C ASN A 298 -3.59 -8.14 -13.95
N PHE A 299 -3.76 -8.32 -12.65
CA PHE A 299 -4.05 -7.23 -11.72
C PHE A 299 -3.57 -7.57 -10.30
N CYS A 300 -3.52 -6.58 -9.42
CA CYS A 300 -3.49 -6.84 -7.97
C CYS A 300 -4.76 -6.31 -7.32
N LEU A 301 -5.29 -7.04 -6.33
CA LEU A 301 -6.31 -6.54 -5.43
C LEU A 301 -5.70 -6.39 -4.03
N PHE A 302 -5.67 -5.15 -3.54
CA PHE A 302 -5.27 -4.80 -2.18
C PHE A 302 -6.51 -4.59 -1.32
N TYR A 303 -6.39 -4.86 -0.04
CA TYR A 303 -7.37 -4.45 0.96
C TYR A 303 -6.68 -4.17 2.30
N THR A 304 -7.11 -3.11 2.96
CA THR A 304 -6.51 -2.64 4.19
C THR A 304 -7.40 -2.96 5.38
N ARG A 305 -6.83 -3.58 6.41
CA ARG A 305 -7.48 -3.76 7.72
C ARG A 305 -6.70 -3.03 8.80
N ARG A 306 -7.39 -2.44 9.77
CA ARG A 306 -6.77 -1.77 10.92
C ARG A 306 -6.78 -2.69 12.15
N ASP A 307 -5.67 -2.74 12.88
CA ASP A 307 -5.55 -3.54 14.12
C ASP A 307 -6.38 -2.95 15.29
N SER A 308 -6.73 -1.67 15.22
CA SER A 308 -7.60 -1.00 16.20
C SER A 308 -9.08 -1.36 16.06
N TYR A 309 -9.52 -1.84 14.90
CA TYR A 309 -10.93 -2.11 14.66
C TYR A 309 -11.33 -3.41 15.39
N GLN A 310 -12.34 -3.33 16.26
CA GLN A 310 -12.82 -4.48 17.01
C GLN A 310 -13.87 -5.24 16.20
N PRO A 311 -13.73 -6.56 15.98
CA PRO A 311 -14.71 -7.36 15.25
C PRO A 311 -15.89 -7.87 16.09
N TYR A 312 -16.32 -7.21 17.19
CA TYR A 312 -17.39 -7.74 18.06
C TYR A 312 -18.62 -6.83 18.29
N PRO A 313 -19.84 -7.41 18.44
CA PRO A 313 -21.13 -6.70 18.36
C PRO A 313 -21.46 -5.80 19.56
N GLU A 314 -20.76 -5.96 20.69
CA GLU A 314 -21.08 -5.26 21.94
C GLU A 314 -20.94 -3.74 21.81
N TYR A 315 -20.11 -3.26 20.89
CA TYR A 315 -19.98 -1.82 20.62
C TYR A 315 -21.21 -1.24 19.91
N LYS A 316 -21.93 -2.03 19.11
CA LYS A 316 -23.23 -1.61 18.52
C LYS A 316 -24.31 -1.51 19.60
N GLU A 317 -24.35 -2.43 20.55
CA GLU A 317 -25.27 -2.33 21.69
C GLU A 317 -24.93 -1.16 22.61
N MET A 318 -23.64 -0.88 22.83
CA MET A 318 -23.21 0.23 23.67
C MET A 318 -23.52 1.60 23.04
N MET A 319 -23.48 1.70 21.71
CA MET A 319 -23.91 2.89 20.96
C MET A 319 -25.44 3.01 20.85
N ALA A 320 -26.17 1.89 20.72
CA ALA A 320 -27.64 1.90 20.70
C ALA A 320 -28.26 2.35 22.03
N ARG A 321 -27.59 2.11 23.16
CA ARG A 321 -28.00 2.58 24.51
C ARG A 321 -27.73 4.07 24.75
N ARG A 322 -27.11 4.79 23.82
CA ARG A 322 -26.76 6.23 23.95
C ARG A 322 -27.63 7.18 23.15
N THR A 323 -28.65 6.71 22.44
CA THR A 323 -29.67 7.58 21.85
C THR A 323 -30.75 7.89 22.89
N PRO A 324 -30.89 9.14 23.38
CA PRO A 324 -32.08 9.51 24.11
C PRO A 324 -33.25 9.53 23.13
N HIS A 325 -34.35 8.87 23.47
CA HIS A 325 -35.64 9.10 22.85
C HIS A 325 -35.97 10.59 22.94
N GLN A 326 -35.96 11.27 21.79
CA GLN A 326 -36.63 12.56 21.67
C GLN A 326 -38.12 12.27 21.54
N GLY A 327 -38.83 12.47 22.67
CA GLY A 327 -40.27 12.73 22.70
C GLY A 327 -40.51 14.22 22.80
#